data_AF-A0A7W1ALD9-F1
#
_entry.id   AF-A0A7W1ALD9-F1
#
_cell.length_a   1.000
_cell.length_b   1.000
_cell.length_c   1.000
_cell.angle_alpha   90.00
_cell.angle_beta   90.00
_cell.angle_gamma   90.00
#
_symmetry.space_group_name_H-M   'P 1'
#
loop_
_entity.id
_entity.type
_entity.pdbx_description
1 polymer ?
#
loop_
_entity_poly.entity_id
_entity_poly.type
_entity_poly.pdbx_seq_one_letter_code
_entity_poly.pdbx_strand_id
1 'polypeptide(L)'
;MKWLLFFAVACSSPSKPVPQKTPVPAEDARLLPALPKPEPVDTLKFAAVTVCVRCHQANEFDMRDSRKRDVSPVTELQAGMMSLSARDPYFLAALRREIDANPPAKAKIEAICLRCHAPVGFAEAPLTLEELTSGAAPNAILAREGVGCAGCHSLEPRALPAHVILRTDRVSFGALPAPLEDAMLQMSRTKPVGSPHVEDSKLCGACHTVIVPRLGGGEIIEQATYLEWLNSDFATTARAATCQDCHMPRGEDELDRNARPIRTAFSTRPVDSPPRPDYRRHTLRGGNTYMLQQMAKHAAWLGAAATSSQLMAAAEATSRFLTSAATLSVVGVGQELRVTVINESGHKLPTGYPTRRMWLRVRATDREDRVVYESGGVKAGAIVDSDGTRLDPVGAIMPHVDRASAGEVPIWEAVPVDDAGKRTHLLLGTAGFVKDNRILPAGWRSDHAEGARTAAIGVDGDSDFLPGRDSVMYILPATAT
;
A
#
# COMPACT_ATOMS: atom_id res chain seq x y z
N MET A 1 57.91 48.97 -22.64
CA MET A 1 56.56 48.41 -22.77
C MET A 1 56.67 46.95 -23.18
N LYS A 2 56.40 46.03 -22.26
CA LYS A 2 56.47 44.57 -22.45
C LYS A 2 55.13 44.07 -23.00
N TRP A 3 55.17 43.25 -24.05
CA TRP A 3 54.11 42.30 -24.38
C TRP A 3 54.77 40.94 -24.58
N LEU A 4 54.55 40.06 -23.60
CA LEU A 4 54.90 38.64 -23.64
C LEU A 4 53.71 37.86 -24.22
N LEU A 5 53.95 37.02 -25.23
CA LEU A 5 53.03 35.95 -25.61
C LEU A 5 53.32 34.72 -24.75
N PHE A 6 52.29 34.22 -24.04
CA PHE A 6 52.31 32.94 -23.35
C PHE A 6 51.87 31.81 -24.29
N PHE A 7 52.68 30.76 -24.42
CA PHE A 7 52.26 29.46 -24.92
C PHE A 7 51.71 28.64 -23.75
N ALA A 8 50.43 28.27 -23.81
CA ALA A 8 49.84 27.29 -22.90
C ALA A 8 49.88 25.90 -23.56
N VAL A 9 50.68 25.00 -22.97
CA VAL A 9 50.67 23.57 -23.30
C VAL A 9 49.56 22.93 -22.45
N ALA A 10 48.47 22.52 -23.10
CA ALA A 10 47.42 21.72 -22.46
C ALA A 10 47.79 20.24 -22.57
N CYS A 11 48.15 19.61 -21.44
CA CYS A 11 48.20 18.15 -21.33
C CYS A 11 46.77 17.60 -21.31
N SER A 12 46.37 16.93 -22.38
CA SER A 12 45.14 16.15 -22.46
C SER A 12 45.33 14.83 -21.70
N SER A 13 44.63 14.67 -20.58
CA SER A 13 44.44 13.36 -19.96
C SER A 13 43.41 12.57 -20.76
N PRO A 14 43.59 11.25 -20.99
CA PRO A 14 42.61 10.44 -21.69
C PRO A 14 41.36 10.32 -20.82
N SER A 15 40.28 10.98 -21.24
CA SER A 15 38.97 10.80 -20.65
C SER A 15 38.55 9.33 -20.82
N LYS A 16 38.36 8.62 -19.70
CA LYS A 16 37.67 7.33 -19.72
C LYS A 16 36.29 7.56 -20.34
N PRO A 17 35.83 6.70 -21.28
CA PRO A 17 34.51 6.84 -21.86
C PRO A 17 33.49 6.75 -20.71
N VAL A 18 32.77 7.86 -20.50
CA VAL A 18 31.55 7.86 -19.70
C VAL A 18 30.64 6.81 -20.35
N PRO A 19 30.14 5.80 -19.63
CA PRO A 19 29.17 4.89 -20.19
C PRO A 19 28.02 5.74 -20.73
N GLN A 20 27.85 5.76 -22.05
CA GLN A 20 26.66 6.32 -22.65
C GLN A 20 25.49 5.61 -22.00
N LYS A 21 24.67 6.37 -21.26
CA LYS A 21 23.34 5.91 -20.88
C LYS A 21 22.70 5.43 -22.16
N THR A 22 22.51 4.13 -22.31
CA THR A 22 21.62 3.61 -23.34
C THR A 22 20.30 4.32 -23.09
N PRO A 23 19.82 5.18 -23.99
CA PRO A 23 18.51 5.76 -23.82
C PRO A 23 17.56 4.57 -23.75
N VAL A 24 16.80 4.45 -22.67
CA VAL A 24 15.58 3.64 -22.70
C VAL A 24 14.84 4.15 -23.93
N PRO A 25 14.52 3.30 -24.93
CA PRO A 25 13.81 3.76 -26.10
C PRO A 25 12.58 4.50 -25.61
N ALA A 26 12.48 5.78 -25.97
CA ALA A 26 11.21 6.48 -25.91
C ALA A 26 10.33 5.82 -26.97
N GLU A 27 9.81 4.63 -26.69
CA GLU A 27 8.51 4.27 -27.22
C GLU A 27 7.58 5.43 -26.83
N ASP A 28 6.77 5.88 -27.78
CA ASP A 28 5.70 6.85 -27.58
C ASP A 28 4.82 6.39 -26.40
N ALA A 29 5.25 6.67 -25.17
CA ALA A 29 4.48 6.52 -23.97
C ALA A 29 3.47 7.65 -24.03
N ARG A 30 2.43 7.44 -24.84
CA ARG A 30 1.30 8.34 -24.95
C ARG A 30 0.71 8.41 -23.56
N LEU A 31 1.08 9.48 -22.84
CA LEU A 31 0.57 9.75 -21.51
C LEU A 31 -0.94 9.60 -21.58
N LEU A 32 -1.51 8.81 -20.67
CA LEU A 32 -2.94 8.66 -20.58
C LEU A 32 -3.56 10.06 -20.47
N PRO A 33 -4.65 10.35 -21.21
CA PRO A 33 -5.38 11.59 -21.01
C PRO A 33 -5.88 11.68 -19.56
N ALA A 34 -6.30 12.87 -19.15
CA ALA A 34 -6.95 13.02 -17.85
C ALA A 34 -8.10 12.01 -17.72
N LEU A 35 -8.12 11.29 -16.60
CA LEU A 35 -9.13 10.30 -16.32
C LEU A 35 -10.49 11.00 -16.11
N PRO A 36 -11.59 10.40 -16.58
CA PRO A 36 -12.90 11.00 -16.41
C PRO A 36 -13.30 11.14 -14.95
N LYS A 37 -14.08 12.19 -14.69
CA LYS A 37 -14.66 12.48 -13.39
C LYS A 37 -15.67 11.40 -12.98
N PRO A 38 -16.01 11.30 -11.69
CA PRO A 38 -17.09 10.42 -11.26
C PRO A 38 -18.40 10.86 -11.91
N GLU A 39 -19.18 9.89 -12.35
CA GLU A 39 -20.51 10.10 -12.93
C GLU A 39 -21.53 9.26 -12.15
N PRO A 40 -22.77 9.74 -11.98
CA PRO A 40 -23.82 8.92 -11.39
C PRO A 40 -24.11 7.70 -12.27
N VAL A 41 -24.09 6.51 -11.69
CA VAL A 41 -24.49 5.27 -12.34
C VAL A 41 -25.25 4.40 -11.35
N ASP A 42 -26.31 3.74 -11.81
CA ASP A 42 -27.13 2.86 -10.99
C ASP A 42 -27.56 1.66 -11.84
N THR A 43 -26.93 0.50 -11.63
CA THR A 43 -27.12 -0.70 -12.48
C THR A 43 -28.02 -1.71 -11.78
N LEU A 44 -28.53 -2.73 -12.49
CA LEU A 44 -29.34 -3.75 -11.82
C LEU A 44 -28.58 -4.50 -10.71
N LYS A 45 -27.24 -4.59 -10.79
CA LYS A 45 -26.43 -5.36 -9.85
C LYS A 45 -25.87 -4.53 -8.69
N PHE A 46 -25.49 -3.28 -8.96
CA PHE A 46 -24.75 -2.45 -8.01
C PHE A 46 -25.28 -1.00 -7.96
N ALA A 47 -25.20 -0.42 -6.78
CA ALA A 47 -25.34 1.01 -6.56
C ALA A 47 -23.95 1.65 -6.54
N ALA A 48 -23.77 2.74 -7.28
CA ALA A 48 -22.56 3.55 -7.24
C ALA A 48 -22.39 4.26 -5.88
N VAL A 49 -21.17 4.70 -5.58
CA VAL A 49 -20.87 5.52 -4.39
C VAL A 49 -21.77 6.77 -4.33
N THR A 50 -22.12 7.36 -5.48
CA THR A 50 -23.03 8.52 -5.56
C THR A 50 -24.42 8.28 -4.93
N VAL A 51 -24.89 7.03 -4.89
CA VAL A 51 -26.13 6.66 -4.22
C VAL A 51 -25.93 6.69 -2.69
N CYS A 52 -24.80 6.20 -2.20
CA CYS A 52 -24.44 6.16 -0.78
C CYS A 52 -24.23 7.58 -0.20
N VAL A 53 -23.65 8.49 -0.99
CA VAL A 53 -23.37 9.90 -0.61
C VAL A 53 -24.61 10.62 -0.09
N ARG A 54 -25.81 10.28 -0.59
CA ARG A 54 -27.08 10.92 -0.20
C ARG A 54 -27.40 10.78 1.29
N CYS A 55 -26.85 9.76 1.93
CA CYS A 55 -27.17 9.37 3.31
C CYS A 55 -25.92 9.22 4.18
N HIS A 56 -24.76 8.88 3.60
CA HIS A 56 -23.50 8.59 4.30
C HIS A 56 -22.44 9.69 4.14
N GLN A 57 -22.87 10.93 3.89
CA GLN A 57 -22.05 12.14 3.94
C GLN A 57 -22.44 12.96 5.17
N ALA A 58 -21.47 13.49 5.91
CA ALA A 58 -21.73 14.29 7.11
C ALA A 58 -22.60 15.54 6.82
N ASN A 59 -23.53 15.83 7.72
CA ASN A 59 -24.25 17.11 7.77
C ASN A 59 -23.71 17.96 8.94
N GLU A 60 -24.49 18.86 9.52
CA GLU A 60 -24.07 19.68 10.67
C GLU A 60 -23.85 18.85 11.97
N PHE A 61 -24.58 17.75 12.14
CA PHE A 61 -24.66 16.99 13.40
C PHE A 61 -24.18 15.54 13.27
N ASP A 62 -24.52 14.88 12.17
CA ASP A 62 -24.29 13.45 11.92
C ASP A 62 -22.95 13.18 11.25
N MET A 63 -22.38 12.01 11.52
CA MET A 63 -21.05 11.58 11.08
C MET A 63 -19.96 12.60 11.40
N ARG A 64 -20.05 13.17 12.60
CA ARG A 64 -19.03 14.03 13.20
C ARG A 64 -18.59 13.51 14.54
N ASP A 65 -17.32 13.70 14.84
CA ASP A 65 -16.77 13.42 16.17
C ASP A 65 -17.00 14.57 17.17
N SER A 66 -16.51 14.44 18.42
CA SER A 66 -16.69 15.51 19.42
C SER A 66 -15.95 16.81 19.08
N ARG A 67 -14.96 16.76 18.18
CA ARG A 67 -14.22 17.91 17.65
C ARG A 67 -14.86 18.48 16.38
N LYS A 68 -16.07 18.01 16.02
CA LYS A 68 -16.83 18.41 14.82
C LYS A 68 -16.14 18.10 13.49
N ARG A 69 -15.13 17.23 13.49
CA ARG A 69 -14.49 16.77 12.24
C ARG A 69 -15.46 15.85 11.50
N ASP A 70 -15.50 15.97 10.18
CA ASP A 70 -16.23 15.04 9.31
C ASP A 70 -15.53 13.68 9.36
N VAL A 71 -16.25 12.68 9.87
CA VAL A 71 -15.80 11.29 9.93
C VAL A 71 -16.65 10.38 9.04
N SER A 72 -17.45 10.94 8.14
CA SER A 72 -18.34 10.19 7.26
C SER A 72 -17.57 9.23 6.35
N PRO A 73 -18.12 8.03 6.06
CA PRO A 73 -17.38 7.02 5.29
C PRO A 73 -16.99 7.52 3.91
N VAL A 74 -17.85 8.35 3.29
CA VAL A 74 -17.58 8.96 1.99
C VAL A 74 -16.32 9.84 2.05
N THR A 75 -16.25 10.75 3.03
CA THR A 75 -15.12 11.68 3.15
C THR A 75 -13.81 10.96 3.44
N GLU A 76 -13.85 9.95 4.31
CA GLU A 76 -12.64 9.22 4.71
C GLU A 76 -12.13 8.28 3.61
N LEU A 77 -13.03 7.62 2.89
CA LEU A 77 -12.66 6.64 1.87
C LEU A 77 -12.23 7.30 0.55
N GLN A 78 -12.86 8.40 0.12
CA GLN A 78 -12.64 8.99 -1.21
C GLN A 78 -11.21 9.47 -1.46
N ALA A 79 -10.48 9.84 -0.41
CA ALA A 79 -9.09 10.29 -0.47
C ALA A 79 -8.09 9.17 -0.11
N GLY A 80 -8.57 7.95 0.12
CA GLY A 80 -7.76 6.77 0.41
C GLY A 80 -7.45 5.94 -0.84
N MET A 81 -6.42 5.09 -0.75
CA MET A 81 -5.99 4.26 -1.88
C MET A 81 -7.04 3.20 -2.29
N MET A 82 -7.99 2.87 -1.43
CA MET A 82 -9.11 1.98 -1.78
C MET A 82 -9.99 2.61 -2.86
N SER A 83 -10.47 3.85 -2.67
CA SER A 83 -11.26 4.54 -3.70
C SER A 83 -10.43 4.91 -4.94
N LEU A 84 -9.11 5.07 -4.77
CA LEU A 84 -8.19 5.45 -5.84
C LEU A 84 -7.54 4.27 -6.55
N SER A 85 -7.86 3.02 -6.17
CA SER A 85 -7.16 1.81 -6.63
C SER A 85 -7.18 1.62 -8.15
N ALA A 86 -8.26 2.05 -8.81
CA ALA A 86 -8.44 2.01 -10.27
C ALA A 86 -7.95 3.28 -10.98
N ARG A 87 -7.58 4.32 -10.22
CA ARG A 87 -7.07 5.62 -10.71
C ARG A 87 -5.59 5.81 -10.44
N ASP A 88 -4.98 4.89 -9.68
CA ASP A 88 -3.58 4.95 -9.30
C ASP A 88 -2.67 4.89 -10.53
N PRO A 89 -1.90 5.95 -10.84
CA PRO A 89 -1.04 5.96 -12.00
C PRO A 89 0.06 4.89 -11.93
N TYR A 90 0.49 4.49 -10.72
CA TYR A 90 1.44 3.38 -10.58
C TYR A 90 0.80 2.04 -10.96
N PHE A 91 -0.42 1.79 -10.49
CA PHE A 91 -1.19 0.62 -10.88
C PHE A 91 -1.44 0.59 -12.39
N LEU A 92 -1.90 1.69 -12.99
CA LEU A 92 -2.18 1.75 -14.42
C LEU A 92 -0.91 1.50 -15.25
N ALA A 93 0.23 2.04 -14.82
CA ALA A 93 1.52 1.77 -15.45
C ALA A 93 1.97 0.31 -15.28
N ALA A 94 1.78 -0.28 -14.10
CA ALA A 94 2.12 -1.68 -13.85
C ALA A 94 1.25 -2.63 -14.69
N LEU A 95 -0.07 -2.43 -14.70
CA LEU A 95 -1.01 -3.18 -15.53
C LEU A 95 -0.65 -3.08 -17.02
N ARG A 96 -0.37 -1.86 -17.50
CA ARG A 96 0.06 -1.66 -18.89
C ARG A 96 1.36 -2.39 -19.18
N ARG A 97 2.34 -2.31 -18.28
CA ARG A 97 3.64 -2.99 -18.43
C ARG A 97 3.50 -4.52 -18.48
N GLU A 98 2.62 -5.10 -17.67
CA GLU A 98 2.32 -6.54 -17.71
C GLU A 98 1.72 -6.96 -19.06
N ILE A 99 0.77 -6.17 -19.57
CA ILE A 99 0.13 -6.39 -20.87
C ILE A 99 1.15 -6.29 -22.01
N ASP A 100 1.97 -5.24 -22.02
CA ASP A 100 2.97 -5.01 -23.07
C ASP A 100 4.07 -6.09 -23.05
N ALA A 101 4.41 -6.60 -21.86
CA ALA A 101 5.36 -7.71 -21.73
C ALA A 101 4.78 -9.04 -22.23
N ASN A 102 3.45 -9.23 -22.17
CA ASN A 102 2.78 -10.47 -22.57
C ASN A 102 1.47 -10.21 -23.33
N PRO A 103 1.51 -9.66 -24.56
CA PRO A 103 0.30 -9.26 -25.29
C PRO A 103 -0.74 -10.39 -25.49
N PRO A 104 -0.36 -11.65 -25.77
CA PRO A 104 -1.32 -12.74 -25.87
C PRO A 104 -2.10 -13.04 -24.58
N ALA A 105 -1.58 -12.62 -23.43
CA ALA A 105 -2.19 -12.84 -22.12
C ALA A 105 -3.02 -11.63 -21.63
N LYS A 106 -3.20 -10.58 -22.44
CA LYS A 106 -3.86 -9.32 -22.07
C LYS A 106 -5.14 -9.52 -21.24
N ALA A 107 -6.12 -10.27 -21.78
CA ALA A 107 -7.40 -10.48 -21.12
C ALA A 107 -7.27 -11.20 -19.75
N LYS A 108 -6.32 -12.13 -19.62
CA LYS A 108 -6.04 -12.82 -18.36
C LYS A 108 -5.43 -11.87 -17.33
N ILE A 109 -4.52 -11.00 -17.76
CA ILE A 109 -3.86 -10.00 -16.90
C ILE A 109 -4.91 -9.00 -16.39
N GLU A 110 -5.74 -8.46 -17.28
CA GLU A 110 -6.83 -7.54 -16.92
C GLU A 110 -7.78 -8.18 -15.90
N ALA A 111 -8.19 -9.44 -16.12
CA ALA A 111 -9.04 -10.17 -15.17
C ALA A 111 -8.37 -10.48 -13.82
N ILE A 112 -7.05 -10.61 -13.77
CA ILE A 112 -6.30 -10.78 -12.51
C ILE A 112 -6.23 -9.47 -11.75
N CYS A 113 -5.85 -8.38 -12.41
CA CYS A 113 -5.62 -7.09 -11.78
C CYS A 113 -6.93 -6.38 -11.38
N LEU A 114 -7.92 -6.37 -12.27
CA LEU A 114 -9.16 -5.60 -12.07
C LEU A 114 -10.10 -6.21 -11.03
N ARG A 115 -9.95 -7.51 -10.71
CA ARG A 115 -10.74 -8.14 -9.63
C ARG A 115 -10.48 -7.49 -8.26
N CYS A 116 -9.27 -6.95 -8.03
CA CYS A 116 -8.89 -6.33 -6.76
C CYS A 116 -8.90 -4.80 -6.87
N HIS A 117 -8.44 -4.25 -8.01
CA HIS A 117 -8.31 -2.80 -8.19
C HIS A 117 -9.61 -2.11 -8.63
N ALA A 118 -10.54 -2.83 -9.25
CA ALA A 118 -11.82 -2.32 -9.73
C ALA A 118 -12.97 -3.36 -9.56
N PRO A 119 -13.15 -3.92 -8.36
CA PRO A 119 -13.94 -5.14 -8.13
C PRO A 119 -15.40 -5.00 -8.56
N VAL A 120 -16.03 -3.86 -8.30
CA VAL A 120 -17.45 -3.61 -8.60
C VAL A 120 -17.68 -3.55 -10.11
N GLY A 121 -16.84 -2.79 -10.82
CA GLY A 121 -16.91 -2.73 -12.27
C GLY A 121 -16.68 -4.09 -12.91
N PHE A 122 -15.68 -4.84 -12.44
CA PHE A 122 -15.36 -6.17 -12.96
C PHE A 122 -16.51 -7.17 -12.74
N ALA A 123 -17.17 -7.12 -11.58
CA ALA A 123 -18.34 -7.95 -11.28
C ALA A 123 -19.60 -7.51 -12.07
N GLU A 124 -19.70 -6.24 -12.45
CA GLU A 124 -20.77 -5.76 -13.34
C GLU A 124 -20.62 -6.40 -14.73
N ALA A 125 -19.45 -6.29 -15.33
CA ALA A 125 -19.07 -6.96 -16.57
C ALA A 125 -17.53 -6.94 -16.75
N PRO A 126 -16.93 -7.91 -17.48
CA PRO A 126 -15.52 -7.88 -17.82
C PRO A 126 -15.07 -6.51 -18.38
N LEU A 127 -13.87 -6.09 -18.02
CA LEU A 127 -13.32 -4.77 -18.36
C LEU A 127 -11.91 -4.91 -18.91
N THR A 128 -11.59 -4.07 -19.88
CA THR A 128 -10.23 -3.84 -20.39
C THR A 128 -9.62 -2.57 -19.78
N LEU A 129 -8.30 -2.42 -19.91
CA LEU A 129 -7.59 -1.19 -19.53
C LEU A 129 -8.10 0.03 -20.33
N GLU A 130 -8.42 -0.15 -21.61
CA GLU A 130 -8.96 0.92 -22.46
C GLU A 130 -10.37 1.34 -22.03
N GLU A 131 -11.24 0.39 -21.69
CA GLU A 131 -12.56 0.69 -21.12
C GLU A 131 -12.46 1.35 -19.76
N LEU A 132 -11.55 0.89 -18.88
CA LEU A 132 -11.34 1.52 -17.56
C LEU A 132 -10.95 3.00 -17.69
N THR A 133 -9.96 3.27 -18.55
CA THR A 133 -9.40 4.62 -18.70
C THR A 133 -10.32 5.57 -19.46
N SER A 134 -11.06 5.08 -20.46
CA SER A 134 -12.09 5.88 -21.16
C SER A 134 -13.38 6.03 -20.34
N GLY A 135 -13.77 4.97 -19.63
CA GLY A 135 -15.03 4.73 -18.95
C GLY A 135 -16.25 5.42 -19.50
N ALA A 136 -16.55 5.06 -20.74
CA ALA A 136 -17.79 5.40 -21.43
C ALA A 136 -18.96 4.48 -21.04
N ALA A 137 -18.69 3.31 -20.47
CA ALA A 137 -19.71 2.30 -20.14
C ALA A 137 -20.04 2.25 -18.64
N PRO A 138 -21.26 1.83 -18.24
CA PRO A 138 -21.67 1.76 -16.83
C PRO A 138 -20.72 0.98 -15.92
N ASN A 139 -20.25 -0.20 -16.36
CA ASN A 139 -19.28 -1.01 -15.61
C ASN A 139 -17.94 -0.28 -15.43
N ALA A 140 -17.52 0.53 -16.40
CA ALA A 140 -16.28 1.30 -16.31
C ALA A 140 -16.42 2.54 -15.41
N ILE A 141 -17.61 3.16 -15.35
CA ILE A 141 -17.91 4.20 -14.36
C ILE A 141 -17.80 3.62 -12.94
N LEU A 142 -18.44 2.46 -12.69
CA LEU A 142 -18.32 1.72 -11.42
C LEU A 142 -16.87 1.30 -11.12
N ALA A 143 -16.14 0.82 -12.13
CA ALA A 143 -14.75 0.39 -12.00
C ALA A 143 -13.84 1.51 -11.45
N ARG A 144 -14.08 2.77 -11.87
CA ARG A 144 -13.30 3.93 -11.45
C ARG A 144 -13.62 4.45 -10.05
N GLU A 145 -14.61 3.88 -9.38
CA GLU A 145 -14.80 4.08 -7.94
C GLU A 145 -13.77 3.28 -7.11
N GLY A 146 -12.99 2.42 -7.78
CA GLY A 146 -12.00 1.55 -7.16
C GLY A 146 -12.68 0.53 -6.24
N VAL A 147 -12.07 0.30 -5.07
CA VAL A 147 -12.72 -0.39 -3.95
C VAL A 147 -13.63 0.60 -3.22
N GLY A 148 -14.76 0.94 -3.86
CA GLY A 148 -15.82 1.78 -3.30
C GLY A 148 -16.72 1.01 -2.31
N CYS A 149 -17.85 1.60 -1.93
CA CYS A 149 -18.76 1.02 -0.91
C CYS A 149 -19.17 -0.42 -1.24
N ALA A 150 -19.69 -0.66 -2.45
CA ALA A 150 -20.10 -1.99 -2.88
C ALA A 150 -18.93 -2.98 -3.00
N GLY A 151 -17.69 -2.49 -3.17
CA GLY A 151 -16.50 -3.34 -3.25
C GLY A 151 -16.22 -4.11 -1.96
N CYS A 152 -16.58 -3.54 -0.81
CA CYS A 152 -16.50 -4.22 0.49
C CYS A 152 -17.86 -4.75 0.94
N HIS A 153 -18.90 -3.91 0.85
CA HIS A 153 -20.21 -4.22 1.40
C HIS A 153 -20.99 -5.26 0.57
N SER A 154 -20.56 -5.60 -0.65
CA SER A 154 -21.16 -6.69 -1.41
C SER A 154 -20.30 -7.97 -1.41
N LEU A 155 -19.20 -8.03 -0.65
CA LEU A 155 -18.38 -9.26 -0.57
C LEU A 155 -19.19 -10.42 0.00
N GLU A 156 -19.15 -11.56 -0.69
CA GLU A 156 -19.86 -12.77 -0.28
C GLU A 156 -19.22 -13.36 1.00
N PRO A 157 -19.98 -13.53 2.10
CA PRO A 157 -19.44 -14.05 3.37
C PRO A 157 -18.71 -15.39 3.26
N ARG A 158 -19.11 -16.23 2.29
CA ARG A 158 -18.52 -17.56 2.08
C ARG A 158 -17.26 -17.53 1.22
N ALA A 159 -16.85 -16.37 0.70
CA ALA A 159 -15.63 -16.25 -0.07
C ALA A 159 -14.42 -16.73 0.75
N LEU A 160 -13.51 -17.41 0.07
CA LEU A 160 -12.23 -17.83 0.63
C LEU A 160 -11.21 -16.69 0.51
N PRO A 161 -10.15 -16.67 1.33
CA PRO A 161 -9.01 -15.79 1.08
C PRO A 161 -8.53 -15.92 -0.38
N ALA A 162 -8.03 -14.82 -0.94
CA ALA A 162 -7.64 -14.69 -2.35
C ALA A 162 -8.77 -14.76 -3.40
N HIS A 163 -10.04 -14.78 -2.98
CA HIS A 163 -11.18 -14.83 -3.90
C HIS A 163 -12.10 -13.62 -3.68
N VAL A 164 -12.06 -12.66 -4.58
CA VAL A 164 -13.00 -11.54 -4.60
C VAL A 164 -14.28 -11.96 -5.31
N ILE A 165 -15.32 -12.23 -4.53
CA ILE A 165 -16.66 -12.58 -5.04
C ILE A 165 -17.65 -11.58 -4.47
N LEU A 166 -18.30 -10.81 -5.35
CA LEU A 166 -19.33 -9.85 -4.98
C LEU A 166 -20.74 -10.40 -5.26
N ARG A 167 -21.67 -10.15 -4.35
CA ARG A 167 -23.11 -10.25 -4.56
C ARG A 167 -23.55 -9.29 -5.65
N THR A 168 -24.28 -9.78 -6.63
CA THR A 168 -24.79 -8.99 -7.77
C THR A 168 -26.31 -8.79 -7.70
N ASP A 169 -26.92 -9.05 -6.54
CA ASP A 169 -28.37 -8.93 -6.29
C ASP A 169 -28.72 -7.72 -5.41
N ARG A 170 -27.89 -6.67 -5.43
CA ARG A 170 -28.02 -5.46 -4.60
C ARG A 170 -28.14 -5.72 -3.10
N VAL A 171 -27.39 -6.69 -2.59
CA VAL A 171 -27.19 -6.88 -1.15
C VAL A 171 -26.01 -6.03 -0.67
N SER A 172 -26.19 -5.39 0.48
CA SER A 172 -25.14 -4.65 1.19
C SER A 172 -25.04 -5.15 2.63
N PHE A 173 -23.92 -5.77 2.98
CA PHE A 173 -23.65 -6.30 4.30
C PHE A 173 -23.13 -5.21 5.23
N GLY A 174 -23.54 -5.23 6.50
CA GLY A 174 -23.03 -4.30 7.50
C GLY A 174 -23.02 -4.93 8.89
N ALA A 175 -22.33 -4.29 9.84
CA ALA A 175 -22.22 -4.80 11.21
C ALA A 175 -23.53 -4.63 12.00
N LEU A 176 -24.47 -3.80 11.51
CA LEU A 176 -25.73 -3.55 12.19
C LEU A 176 -26.66 -4.78 12.09
N PRO A 177 -27.10 -5.38 13.21
CA PRO A 177 -28.01 -6.53 13.18
C PRO A 177 -29.38 -6.21 12.56
N ALA A 178 -29.87 -4.98 12.78
CA ALA A 178 -31.14 -4.48 12.24
C ALA A 178 -30.88 -3.13 11.54
N PRO A 179 -30.45 -3.13 10.27
CA PRO A 179 -30.27 -1.92 9.49
C PRO A 179 -31.63 -1.27 9.13
N LEU A 180 -31.60 -0.02 8.69
CA LEU A 180 -32.79 0.72 8.25
C LEU A 180 -33.24 0.24 6.85
N GLU A 181 -33.78 -0.97 6.79
CA GLU A 181 -34.12 -1.66 5.54
C GLU A 181 -35.05 -0.86 4.64
N ASP A 182 -36.19 -0.39 5.17
CA ASP A 182 -37.16 0.39 4.38
C ASP A 182 -36.54 1.65 3.76
N ALA A 183 -35.73 2.38 4.53
CA ALA A 183 -35.04 3.57 4.04
C ALA A 183 -34.04 3.21 2.92
N MET A 184 -33.26 2.15 3.08
CA MET A 184 -32.32 1.73 2.05
C MET A 184 -33.01 1.21 0.79
N LEU A 185 -34.06 0.40 0.92
CA LEU A 185 -34.83 -0.09 -0.23
C LEU A 185 -35.47 1.08 -1.01
N GLN A 186 -36.05 2.06 -0.32
CA GLN A 186 -36.68 3.21 -0.95
C GLN A 186 -35.68 4.17 -1.60
N MET A 187 -34.52 4.40 -0.97
CA MET A 187 -33.59 5.44 -1.40
C MET A 187 -32.45 4.96 -2.31
N SER A 188 -32.03 3.70 -2.16
CA SER A 188 -30.90 3.12 -2.90
C SER A 188 -31.21 1.79 -3.58
N ARG A 189 -32.43 1.25 -3.42
CA ARG A 189 -32.85 -0.08 -3.92
C ARG A 189 -31.89 -1.20 -3.52
N THR A 190 -31.18 -1.00 -2.42
CA THR A 190 -30.16 -1.92 -1.91
C THR A 190 -30.72 -2.56 -0.66
N LYS A 191 -30.70 -3.89 -0.59
CA LYS A 191 -31.13 -4.66 0.59
C LYS A 191 -29.99 -4.71 1.61
N PRO A 192 -30.10 -4.05 2.76
CA PRO A 192 -29.10 -4.18 3.79
C PRO A 192 -29.24 -5.50 4.56
N VAL A 193 -28.13 -6.12 4.91
CA VAL A 193 -28.09 -7.38 5.65
C VAL A 193 -27.07 -7.26 6.77
N GLY A 194 -27.51 -7.43 8.03
CA GLY A 194 -26.60 -7.55 9.16
C GLY A 194 -25.74 -8.81 9.02
N SER A 195 -24.42 -8.68 9.10
CA SER A 195 -23.53 -9.83 8.97
C SER A 195 -22.21 -9.67 9.72
N PRO A 196 -21.86 -10.59 10.65
CA PRO A 196 -20.61 -10.51 11.41
C PRO A 196 -19.33 -10.56 10.58
N HIS A 197 -19.37 -11.12 9.36
CA HIS A 197 -18.16 -11.26 8.54
C HIS A 197 -17.54 -9.92 8.14
N VAL A 198 -18.29 -8.81 8.17
CA VAL A 198 -17.72 -7.49 7.86
C VAL A 198 -16.75 -6.99 8.94
N GLU A 199 -16.81 -7.58 10.13
CA GLU A 199 -15.91 -7.31 11.24
C GLU A 199 -14.74 -8.31 11.33
N ASP A 200 -14.70 -9.32 10.45
CA ASP A 200 -13.66 -10.35 10.39
C ASP A 200 -12.52 -9.93 9.44
N SER A 201 -11.26 -10.10 9.85
CA SER A 201 -10.07 -9.91 9.02
C SER A 201 -10.12 -10.68 7.69
N LYS A 202 -10.84 -11.81 7.65
CA LYS A 202 -11.04 -12.63 6.44
C LYS A 202 -11.65 -11.85 5.28
N LEU A 203 -12.50 -10.85 5.56
CA LEU A 203 -13.03 -9.95 4.53
C LEU A 203 -11.88 -9.26 3.77
N CYS A 204 -10.90 -8.73 4.49
CA CYS A 204 -9.72 -8.10 3.90
C CYS A 204 -8.87 -9.12 3.13
N GLY A 205 -8.82 -10.37 3.60
CA GLY A 205 -8.11 -11.48 2.98
C GLY A 205 -8.56 -11.84 1.56
N ALA A 206 -9.74 -11.40 1.11
CA ALA A 206 -10.20 -11.58 -0.27
C ALA A 206 -9.29 -10.85 -1.28
N CYS A 207 -8.81 -9.65 -0.93
CA CYS A 207 -7.90 -8.84 -1.75
C CYS A 207 -6.45 -8.85 -1.23
N HIS A 208 -6.26 -8.94 0.09
CA HIS A 208 -4.94 -8.92 0.75
C HIS A 208 -4.30 -10.31 0.91
N THR A 209 -4.75 -11.26 0.08
CA THR A 209 -4.04 -12.48 -0.27
C THR A 209 -4.06 -12.57 -1.79
N VAL A 210 -2.91 -12.41 -2.44
CA VAL A 210 -2.83 -12.39 -3.91
C VAL A 210 -2.00 -13.58 -4.36
N ILE A 211 -2.70 -14.57 -4.90
CA ILE A 211 -2.11 -15.77 -5.50
C ILE A 211 -2.37 -15.67 -6.99
N VAL A 212 -1.30 -15.58 -7.78
CA VAL A 212 -1.39 -15.38 -9.22
C VAL A 212 -0.90 -16.61 -9.97
N PRO A 213 -1.64 -17.10 -10.98
CA PRO A 213 -1.16 -18.15 -11.86
C PRO A 213 -0.07 -17.56 -12.76
N ARG A 214 1.13 -18.16 -12.73
CA ARG A 214 2.22 -17.76 -13.62
C ARG A 214 1.87 -18.07 -15.07
N LEU A 215 2.44 -17.33 -16.01
CA LEU A 215 2.26 -17.61 -17.44
C LEU A 215 2.95 -18.93 -17.85
N GLY A 216 4.08 -19.26 -17.22
CA GLY A 216 4.81 -20.52 -17.41
C GLY A 216 4.27 -21.73 -16.62
N GLY A 217 3.11 -21.61 -15.95
CA GLY A 217 2.49 -22.68 -15.17
C GLY A 217 2.81 -22.64 -13.67
N GLY A 218 1.92 -23.17 -12.84
CA GLY A 218 1.98 -23.05 -11.38
C GLY A 218 1.48 -21.68 -10.87
N GLU A 219 1.58 -21.48 -9.56
CA GLU A 219 1.10 -20.27 -8.88
C GLU A 219 2.20 -19.68 -8.00
N ILE A 220 2.18 -18.36 -7.83
CA ILE A 220 3.05 -17.63 -6.90
C ILE A 220 2.20 -16.79 -5.97
N ILE A 221 2.60 -16.73 -4.71
CA ILE A 221 2.01 -15.83 -3.72
C ILE A 221 2.68 -14.48 -3.90
N GLU A 222 2.02 -13.58 -4.61
CA GLU A 222 2.50 -12.22 -4.83
C GLU A 222 2.41 -11.40 -3.54
N GLN A 223 1.30 -11.55 -2.80
CA GLN A 223 1.03 -10.83 -1.56
C GLN A 223 0.41 -11.78 -0.53
N ALA A 224 1.00 -11.83 0.66
CA ALA A 224 0.59 -12.75 1.72
C ALA A 224 0.05 -12.05 2.98
N THR A 225 -0.26 -10.75 2.92
CA THR A 225 -0.57 -9.90 4.10
C THR A 225 -1.54 -10.54 5.09
N TYR A 226 -2.67 -11.07 4.62
CA TYR A 226 -3.64 -11.73 5.51
C TYR A 226 -3.10 -13.05 6.09
N LEU A 227 -2.32 -13.81 5.32
CA LEU A 227 -1.70 -15.06 5.79
C LEU A 227 -0.58 -14.80 6.80
N GLU A 228 0.18 -13.72 6.60
CA GLU A 228 1.17 -13.20 7.55
C GLU A 228 0.47 -12.82 8.87
N TRP A 229 -0.67 -12.12 8.80
CA TRP A 229 -1.52 -11.83 9.97
C TRP A 229 -2.08 -13.08 10.64
N LEU A 230 -2.57 -14.05 9.85
CA LEU A 230 -3.09 -15.30 10.36
C LEU A 230 -2.03 -16.09 11.14
N ASN A 231 -0.76 -15.98 10.74
CA ASN A 231 0.40 -16.53 11.45
C ASN A 231 1.09 -15.49 12.35
N SER A 232 0.33 -14.79 13.19
CA SER A 232 0.85 -13.83 14.17
C SER A 232 0.12 -13.94 15.49
N ASP A 233 0.67 -13.31 16.54
CA ASP A 233 0.00 -13.18 17.84
C ASP A 233 -1.33 -12.40 17.75
N PHE A 234 -1.51 -11.57 16.72
CA PHE A 234 -2.73 -10.78 16.53
C PHE A 234 -3.93 -11.59 16.05
N ALA A 235 -3.69 -12.74 15.41
CA ALA A 235 -4.73 -13.72 15.10
C ALA A 235 -5.03 -14.67 16.28
N THR A 236 -4.29 -14.54 17.40
CA THR A 236 -4.48 -15.34 18.61
C THR A 236 -4.93 -14.46 19.78
N THR A 237 -5.20 -15.07 20.93
CA THR A 237 -5.61 -14.33 22.14
C THR A 237 -4.49 -13.50 22.77
N ALA A 238 -3.22 -13.70 22.40
CA ALA A 238 -2.09 -13.02 23.05
C ALA A 238 -2.06 -11.51 22.76
N ARG A 239 -2.40 -11.11 21.53
CA ARG A 239 -2.46 -9.71 21.07
C ARG A 239 -3.64 -9.45 20.12
N ALA A 240 -4.75 -10.16 20.35
CA ALA A 240 -5.92 -10.19 19.46
C ALA A 240 -6.29 -8.80 18.91
N ALA A 241 -6.20 -8.64 17.60
CA ALA A 241 -6.71 -7.47 16.89
C ALA A 241 -7.01 -7.84 15.45
N THR A 242 -8.19 -7.46 14.97
CA THR A 242 -8.54 -7.63 13.56
C THR A 242 -7.84 -6.59 12.68
N CYS A 243 -7.87 -6.79 11.36
CA CYS A 243 -7.44 -5.76 10.41
C CYS A 243 -8.19 -4.44 10.67
N GLN A 244 -9.49 -4.53 10.94
CA GLN A 244 -10.38 -3.41 11.20
C GLN A 244 -10.01 -2.66 12.49
N ASP A 245 -9.50 -3.34 13.52
CA ASP A 245 -9.14 -2.66 14.77
C ASP A 245 -8.01 -1.64 14.60
N CYS A 246 -7.11 -1.86 13.64
CA CYS A 246 -6.03 -0.91 13.33
C CYS A 246 -6.37 0.01 12.13
N HIS A 247 -6.96 -0.54 11.07
CA HIS A 247 -7.19 0.21 9.82
C HIS A 247 -8.58 0.87 9.74
N MET A 248 -9.48 0.56 10.66
CA MET A 248 -10.82 1.16 10.82
C MET A 248 -11.09 1.50 12.30
N PRO A 249 -10.29 2.38 12.92
CA PRO A 249 -10.34 2.62 14.36
C PRO A 249 -11.70 3.18 14.80
N ARG A 250 -12.12 2.87 16.04
CA ARG A 250 -13.35 3.38 16.66
C ARG A 250 -13.20 4.76 17.31
N GLY A 251 -11.95 5.15 17.57
CA GLY A 251 -11.60 6.30 18.39
C GLY A 251 -11.52 7.62 17.63
N GLU A 252 -11.65 8.71 18.37
CA GLU A 252 -11.39 10.06 17.87
C GLU A 252 -9.91 10.29 17.50
N ASP A 253 -9.00 9.50 18.07
CA ASP A 253 -7.61 9.40 17.61
C ASP A 253 -7.44 8.07 16.86
N GLU A 254 -6.84 8.13 15.67
CA GLU A 254 -6.62 6.94 14.85
C GLU A 254 -5.45 6.09 15.36
N LEU A 255 -4.54 6.69 16.14
CA LEU A 255 -3.31 6.04 16.59
C LEU A 255 -3.40 5.52 18.03
N ASP A 256 -4.44 5.92 18.76
CA ASP A 256 -4.68 5.48 20.13
C ASP A 256 -5.91 4.56 20.19
N ARG A 257 -5.67 3.27 20.47
CA ARG A 257 -6.73 2.26 20.60
C ARG A 257 -7.65 2.53 21.80
N ASN A 258 -7.21 3.32 22.77
CA ASN A 258 -7.98 3.71 23.95
C ASN A 258 -8.65 5.08 23.78
N ALA A 259 -8.55 5.69 22.60
CA ALA A 259 -9.17 6.97 22.33
C ALA A 259 -10.69 6.89 22.52
N ARG A 260 -11.27 8.04 22.90
CA ARG A 260 -12.70 8.20 23.09
C ARG A 260 -13.46 7.64 21.88
N PRO A 261 -14.43 6.72 22.06
CA PRO A 261 -15.23 6.21 20.96
C PRO A 261 -16.04 7.32 20.29
N ILE A 262 -16.11 7.28 18.96
CA ILE A 262 -16.95 8.19 18.19
C ILE A 262 -18.42 7.78 18.35
N ARG A 263 -19.24 8.71 18.87
CA ARG A 263 -20.68 8.54 19.04
C ARG A 263 -21.45 9.42 18.06
N THR A 264 -21.94 8.84 16.97
CA THR A 264 -22.63 9.60 15.92
C THR A 264 -23.60 8.72 15.13
N ALA A 265 -24.54 9.32 14.39
CA ALA A 265 -25.41 8.58 13.48
C ALA A 265 -24.60 8.07 12.28
N PHE A 266 -24.91 6.86 11.81
CA PHE A 266 -24.29 6.29 10.59
C PHE A 266 -24.94 6.80 9.30
N SER A 267 -26.02 7.57 9.40
CA SER A 267 -26.73 8.12 8.27
C SER A 267 -27.37 9.45 8.63
N THR A 268 -27.50 10.34 7.64
CA THR A 268 -28.29 11.58 7.73
C THR A 268 -29.76 11.36 7.38
N ARG A 269 -30.13 10.15 6.93
CA ARG A 269 -31.48 9.83 6.47
C ARG A 269 -31.91 8.44 6.98
N PRO A 270 -33.09 8.34 7.63
CA PRO A 270 -33.99 9.41 8.00
C PRO A 270 -33.35 10.36 9.03
N VAL A 271 -33.89 11.58 9.15
CA VAL A 271 -33.34 12.69 9.95
C VAL A 271 -33.20 12.34 11.43
N ASP A 272 -33.97 11.36 11.91
CA ASP A 272 -33.97 10.84 13.28
C ASP A 272 -33.10 9.59 13.45
N SER A 273 -32.15 9.35 12.53
CA SER A 273 -31.19 8.23 12.65
C SER A 273 -30.46 8.29 13.99
N PRO A 274 -30.57 7.25 14.84
CA PRO A 274 -30.03 7.32 16.19
C PRO A 274 -28.49 7.25 16.18
N PRO A 275 -27.81 7.98 17.08
CA PRO A 275 -26.38 7.88 17.24
C PRO A 275 -25.97 6.50 17.77
N ARG A 276 -24.79 6.03 17.37
CA ARG A 276 -24.24 4.73 17.75
C ARG A 276 -22.87 4.90 18.40
N PRO A 277 -22.55 4.12 19.46
CA PRO A 277 -21.31 4.28 20.20
C PRO A 277 -20.07 3.66 19.55
N ASP A 278 -20.26 2.75 18.59
CA ASP A 278 -19.20 1.95 17.98
C ASP A 278 -18.95 2.33 16.52
N TYR A 279 -18.86 3.64 16.24
CA TYR A 279 -18.59 4.12 14.88
C TYR A 279 -17.19 3.71 14.41
N ARG A 280 -17.11 2.98 13.29
CA ARG A 280 -15.85 2.57 12.65
C ARG A 280 -15.47 3.56 11.56
N ARG A 281 -14.27 4.12 11.66
CA ARG A 281 -13.71 5.00 10.63
C ARG A 281 -13.35 4.20 9.37
N HIS A 282 -13.42 4.83 8.21
CA HIS A 282 -13.12 4.25 6.90
C HIS A 282 -11.81 4.82 6.33
N THR A 283 -10.84 5.11 7.19
CA THR A 283 -9.57 5.74 6.79
C THR A 283 -8.61 4.77 6.10
N LEU A 284 -8.62 3.48 6.49
CA LEU A 284 -7.98 2.35 5.79
C LEU A 284 -6.54 2.64 5.35
N ARG A 285 -5.76 3.25 6.25
CA ARG A 285 -4.43 3.77 5.93
C ARG A 285 -3.42 2.64 5.76
N GLY A 286 -2.46 2.85 4.85
CA GLY A 286 -1.34 1.96 4.60
C GLY A 286 -0.05 2.74 4.44
N GLY A 287 0.78 2.38 3.45
CA GLY A 287 2.10 3.01 3.23
C GLY A 287 2.21 4.02 2.09
N ASN A 288 1.10 4.43 1.45
CA ASN A 288 1.11 5.14 0.17
C ASN A 288 1.15 6.69 0.26
N THR A 289 1.89 7.24 1.23
CA THR A 289 2.05 8.70 1.37
C THR A 289 2.54 9.37 0.09
N TYR A 290 3.57 8.82 -0.55
CA TYR A 290 4.14 9.41 -1.77
C TYR A 290 3.12 9.46 -2.92
N MET A 291 2.35 8.38 -3.12
CA MET A 291 1.38 8.33 -4.22
C MET A 291 0.24 9.32 -4.00
N LEU A 292 -0.27 9.43 -2.78
CA LEU A 292 -1.28 10.42 -2.43
C LEU A 292 -0.77 11.86 -2.68
N GLN A 293 0.51 12.15 -2.41
CA GLN A 293 1.11 13.44 -2.75
C GLN A 293 1.19 13.69 -4.26
N GLN A 294 1.55 12.67 -5.07
CA GLN A 294 1.57 12.82 -6.52
C GLN A 294 0.14 13.02 -7.06
N MET A 295 -0.82 12.23 -6.59
CA MET A 295 -2.23 12.38 -6.93
C MET A 295 -2.76 13.77 -6.58
N ALA A 296 -2.38 14.33 -5.43
CA ALA A 296 -2.76 15.69 -5.05
C ALA A 296 -2.20 16.76 -6.00
N LYS A 297 -0.92 16.63 -6.41
CA LYS A 297 -0.28 17.53 -7.38
C LYS A 297 -0.89 17.44 -8.78
N HIS A 298 -1.47 16.29 -9.12
CA HIS A 298 -2.04 15.98 -10.42
C HIS A 298 -3.57 15.73 -10.35
N ALA A 299 -4.27 16.36 -9.40
CA ALA A 299 -5.69 16.09 -9.13
C ALA A 299 -6.59 16.29 -10.36
N ALA A 300 -6.26 17.25 -11.23
CA ALA A 300 -6.99 17.48 -12.48
C ALA A 300 -6.88 16.30 -13.46
N TRP A 301 -5.73 15.64 -13.50
CA TRP A 301 -5.51 14.44 -14.31
C TRP A 301 -6.18 13.21 -13.70
N LEU A 302 -6.16 13.10 -12.36
CA LEU A 302 -6.69 11.96 -11.62
C LEU A 302 -8.21 11.75 -11.82
N GLY A 303 -8.96 12.85 -11.97
CA GLY A 303 -10.41 12.81 -12.14
C GLY A 303 -11.16 12.20 -10.95
N ALA A 304 -10.59 12.20 -9.74
CA ALA A 304 -11.26 11.68 -8.54
C ALA A 304 -12.23 12.70 -7.93
N ALA A 305 -13.12 12.24 -7.04
CA ALA A 305 -13.98 13.12 -6.24
C ALA A 305 -13.17 13.94 -5.22
N ALA A 306 -12.10 13.36 -4.67
CA ALA A 306 -11.26 14.01 -3.69
C ALA A 306 -10.51 15.21 -4.27
N THR A 307 -10.51 16.32 -3.55
CA THR A 307 -9.75 17.52 -3.90
C THR A 307 -8.25 17.32 -3.63
N SER A 308 -7.42 18.17 -4.24
CA SER A 308 -5.98 18.21 -3.95
C SER A 308 -5.68 18.37 -2.45
N SER A 309 -6.44 19.23 -1.74
CA SER A 309 -6.28 19.43 -0.30
C SER A 309 -6.67 18.21 0.54
N GLN A 310 -7.73 17.49 0.15
CA GLN A 310 -8.13 16.24 0.81
C GLN A 310 -7.08 15.14 0.61
N LEU A 311 -6.52 15.02 -0.61
CA LEU A 311 -5.46 14.06 -0.90
C LEU A 311 -4.17 14.38 -0.13
N MET A 312 -3.79 15.66 -0.01
CA MET A 312 -2.65 16.07 0.83
C MET A 312 -2.89 15.77 2.31
N ALA A 313 -4.08 16.08 2.84
CA ALA A 313 -4.44 15.75 4.22
C ALA A 313 -4.41 14.24 4.47
N ALA A 314 -4.88 13.43 3.51
CA ALA A 314 -4.79 11.98 3.57
C ALA A 314 -3.33 11.49 3.53
N ALA A 315 -2.47 12.12 2.73
CA ALA A 315 -1.04 11.80 2.70
C ALA A 315 -0.35 12.10 4.04
N GLU A 316 -0.62 13.26 4.65
CA GLU A 316 -0.08 13.63 5.96
C GLU A 316 -0.54 12.68 7.06
N ALA A 317 -1.83 12.35 7.08
CA ALA A 317 -2.37 11.40 8.05
C ALA A 317 -1.82 9.98 7.83
N THR A 318 -1.58 9.57 6.58
CA THR A 318 -0.90 8.30 6.25
C THR A 318 0.55 8.31 6.74
N SER A 319 1.26 9.44 6.62
CA SER A 319 2.61 9.57 7.15
C SER A 319 2.65 9.46 8.68
N ARG A 320 1.67 10.03 9.39
CA ARG A 320 1.54 9.86 10.85
C ARG A 320 1.20 8.42 11.23
N PHE A 321 0.31 7.76 10.49
CA PHE A 321 0.00 6.35 10.71
C PHE A 321 1.24 5.46 10.58
N LEU A 322 2.08 5.70 9.58
CA LEU A 322 3.31 4.95 9.38
C LEU A 322 4.30 5.01 10.54
N THR A 323 4.27 6.06 11.38
CA THR A 323 5.16 6.14 12.54
C THR A 323 4.78 5.14 13.65
N SER A 324 3.59 4.53 13.58
CA SER A 324 3.16 3.48 14.51
C SER A 324 3.56 2.07 14.05
N ALA A 325 4.09 1.90 12.84
CA ALA A 325 4.35 0.58 12.27
C ALA A 325 5.58 -0.11 12.87
N ALA A 326 6.53 0.67 13.42
CA ALA A 326 7.76 0.14 13.99
C ALA A 326 8.24 0.98 15.18
N THR A 327 8.83 0.30 16.17
CA THR A 327 9.58 0.93 17.26
C THR A 327 11.07 0.69 17.03
N LEU A 328 11.91 1.71 17.25
CA LEU A 328 13.37 1.58 17.18
C LEU A 328 13.97 1.57 18.58
N SER A 329 14.87 0.61 18.85
CA SER A 329 15.75 0.63 20.01
C SER A 329 17.20 0.79 19.54
N VAL A 330 17.90 1.79 20.07
CA VAL A 330 19.25 2.16 19.64
C VAL A 330 20.19 2.12 20.83
N VAL A 331 21.27 1.36 20.71
CA VAL A 331 22.31 1.23 21.74
C VAL A 331 23.68 1.42 21.09
N GLY A 332 24.42 2.43 21.54
CA GLY A 332 25.76 2.75 21.02
C GLY A 332 26.85 2.54 22.05
N VAL A 333 27.96 1.92 21.66
CA VAL A 333 29.19 1.76 22.45
C VAL A 333 30.42 1.95 21.55
N GLY A 334 31.14 3.06 21.73
CA GLY A 334 32.27 3.39 20.85
C GLY A 334 31.83 3.53 19.39
N GLN A 335 32.46 2.77 18.49
CA GLN A 335 32.11 2.73 17.05
C GLN A 335 30.93 1.82 16.72
N GLU A 336 30.43 1.06 17.70
CA GLU A 336 29.33 0.12 17.47
C GLU A 336 27.98 0.75 17.81
N LEU A 337 27.06 0.74 16.86
CA LEU A 337 25.69 1.21 17.03
C LEU A 337 24.72 0.08 16.67
N ARG A 338 24.15 -0.58 17.68
CA ARG A 338 23.10 -1.57 17.49
C ARG A 338 21.75 -0.87 17.34
N VAL A 339 21.09 -1.09 16.22
CA VAL A 339 19.72 -0.62 15.95
C VAL A 339 18.81 -1.84 15.85
N THR A 340 17.83 -1.95 16.74
CA THR A 340 16.80 -2.98 16.70
C THR A 340 15.50 -2.36 16.18
N VAL A 341 14.93 -2.98 15.15
CA VAL A 341 13.64 -2.62 14.58
C VAL A 341 12.60 -3.61 15.11
N ILE A 342 11.61 -3.11 15.83
CA ILE A 342 10.50 -3.89 16.37
C ILE A 342 9.29 -3.68 15.46
N ASN A 343 8.73 -4.77 14.95
CA ASN A 343 7.53 -4.75 14.14
C ASN A 343 6.28 -4.69 15.04
N GLU A 344 5.57 -3.57 14.98
CA GLU A 344 4.33 -3.35 15.75
C GLU A 344 3.07 -3.78 14.99
N SER A 345 3.25 -4.28 13.76
CA SER A 345 2.16 -4.77 12.91
C SER A 345 1.94 -6.27 13.04
N GLY A 346 0.73 -6.71 12.72
CA GLY A 346 0.37 -8.14 12.72
C GLY A 346 0.84 -8.90 11.49
N HIS A 347 1.45 -8.25 10.51
CA HIS A 347 1.95 -8.86 9.28
C HIS A 347 3.44 -8.56 9.12
N LYS A 348 4.08 -8.93 8.01
CA LYS A 348 5.48 -8.54 7.79
C LYS A 348 5.64 -7.02 7.74
N LEU A 349 6.82 -6.52 8.09
CA LEU A 349 7.19 -5.11 7.97
C LEU A 349 8.33 -4.94 6.94
N PRO A 350 8.06 -4.30 5.78
CA PRO A 350 6.75 -3.97 5.22
C PRO A 350 6.01 -5.20 4.66
N THR A 351 4.67 -5.18 4.60
CA THR A 351 3.86 -6.24 3.95
C THR A 351 3.42 -5.85 2.52
N GLY A 352 2.67 -6.74 1.86
CA GLY A 352 2.00 -6.48 0.60
C GLY A 352 2.91 -6.58 -0.63
N TYR A 353 2.70 -5.67 -1.57
CA TYR A 353 3.33 -5.66 -2.89
C TYR A 353 4.88 -5.74 -2.83
N PRO A 354 5.54 -6.66 -3.56
CA PRO A 354 6.95 -6.99 -3.38
C PRO A 354 7.95 -5.92 -3.86
N THR A 355 7.50 -4.73 -4.28
CA THR A 355 8.41 -3.59 -4.51
C THR A 355 8.59 -2.68 -3.29
N ARG A 356 7.88 -2.97 -2.19
CA ARG A 356 8.07 -2.26 -0.93
C ARG A 356 9.44 -2.61 -0.35
N ARG A 357 10.16 -1.56 0.05
CA ARG A 357 11.47 -1.65 0.68
C ARG A 357 11.44 -0.78 1.93
N MET A 358 12.06 -1.29 3.00
CA MET A 358 12.37 -0.53 4.20
C MET A 358 13.88 -0.62 4.42
N TRP A 359 14.49 0.45 4.91
CA TRP A 359 15.89 0.47 5.30
C TRP A 359 16.06 1.46 6.45
N LEU A 360 17.18 1.35 7.15
CA LEU A 360 17.55 2.30 8.19
C LEU A 360 18.35 3.45 7.57
N ARG A 361 17.97 4.69 7.90
CA ARG A 361 18.80 5.87 7.66
C ARG A 361 19.52 6.23 8.95
N VAL A 362 20.83 6.03 8.98
CA VAL A 362 21.68 6.35 10.14
C VAL A 362 22.50 7.58 9.78
N ARG A 363 22.42 8.62 10.62
CA ARG A 363 23.14 9.89 10.45
C ARG A 363 23.82 10.26 11.76
N ALA A 364 25.13 10.40 11.75
CA ALA A 364 25.92 10.91 12.87
C ALA A 364 26.38 12.34 12.56
N THR A 365 26.32 13.20 13.56
CA THR A 365 26.73 14.61 13.48
C THR A 365 27.76 14.94 14.54
N ASP A 366 28.66 15.88 14.24
CA ASP A 366 29.56 16.45 15.24
C ASP A 366 28.86 17.50 16.13
N ARG A 367 29.64 18.16 17.00
CA ARG A 367 29.13 19.19 17.93
C ARG A 367 28.64 20.46 17.23
N GLU A 368 28.98 20.66 15.96
CA GLU A 368 28.55 21.77 15.13
C GLU A 368 27.44 21.36 14.14
N ASP A 369 26.76 20.23 14.39
CA ASP A 369 25.70 19.65 13.56
C ASP A 369 26.13 19.25 12.13
N ARG A 370 27.44 19.14 11.87
CA ARG A 370 27.95 18.70 10.56
C ARG A 370 27.87 17.19 10.46
N VAL A 371 27.42 16.69 9.31
CA VAL A 371 27.32 15.25 9.05
C VAL A 371 28.71 14.67 8.90
N VAL A 372 29.06 13.73 9.78
CA VAL A 372 30.34 13.00 9.76
C VAL A 372 30.19 11.56 9.28
N TYR A 373 28.96 11.05 9.29
CA TYR A 373 28.59 9.77 8.69
C TYR A 373 27.10 9.77 8.33
N GLU A 374 26.77 9.24 7.16
CA GLU A 374 25.41 8.92 6.75
C GLU A 374 25.38 7.63 5.92
N SER A 375 24.44 6.75 6.27
CA SER A 375 24.02 5.62 5.43
C SER A 375 22.50 5.64 5.31
N GLY A 376 21.98 5.29 4.14
CA GLY A 376 20.53 5.22 3.91
C GLY A 376 19.88 6.55 3.55
N GLY A 377 20.65 7.57 3.14
CA GLY A 377 20.11 8.80 2.58
C GLY A 377 19.35 8.54 1.28
N VAL A 378 18.55 9.50 0.80
CA VAL A 378 17.81 9.36 -0.46
C VAL A 378 18.13 10.49 -1.42
N LYS A 379 18.52 10.15 -2.65
CA LYS A 379 18.76 11.12 -3.73
C LYS A 379 18.23 10.59 -5.05
N ALA A 380 17.27 11.30 -5.64
CA ALA A 380 16.64 10.94 -6.91
C ALA A 380 16.15 9.47 -6.98
N GLY A 381 15.60 8.96 -5.87
CA GLY A 381 15.08 7.59 -5.76
C GLY A 381 16.14 6.50 -5.52
N ALA A 382 17.42 6.85 -5.41
CA ALA A 382 18.48 5.95 -4.97
C ALA A 382 18.73 6.08 -3.46
N ILE A 383 19.14 4.99 -2.82
CA ILE A 383 19.67 4.98 -1.46
C ILE A 383 21.15 5.36 -1.54
N VAL A 384 21.60 6.32 -0.73
CA VAL A 384 22.94 6.90 -0.82
C VAL A 384 23.67 7.01 0.53
N ASP A 385 24.99 7.12 0.47
CA ASP A 385 25.86 7.48 1.60
C ASP A 385 26.07 8.99 1.76
N SER A 386 26.98 9.38 2.67
CA SER A 386 27.42 10.76 2.92
C SER A 386 27.84 11.54 1.67
N ASP A 387 28.49 10.87 0.71
CA ASP A 387 29.01 11.49 -0.51
C ASP A 387 27.96 11.53 -1.63
N GLY A 388 26.78 10.95 -1.37
CA GLY A 388 25.72 10.80 -2.36
C GLY A 388 25.99 9.66 -3.35
N THR A 389 26.90 8.74 -3.04
CA THR A 389 27.17 7.52 -3.81
C THR A 389 26.03 6.54 -3.61
N ARG A 390 25.57 5.90 -4.69
CA ARG A 390 24.46 4.94 -4.66
C ARG A 390 24.87 3.65 -3.96
N LEU A 391 24.11 3.27 -2.93
CA LEU A 391 24.28 2.05 -2.14
C LEU A 391 23.40 0.88 -2.62
N ASP A 392 22.39 1.14 -3.45
CA ASP A 392 21.46 0.13 -3.95
C ASP A 392 21.50 -0.04 -5.47
N PRO A 393 22.56 -0.64 -6.07
CA PRO A 393 22.71 -0.70 -7.52
C PRO A 393 21.49 -1.26 -8.25
N VAL A 394 21.15 -0.66 -9.40
CA VAL A 394 19.97 -1.07 -10.18
C VAL A 394 20.08 -2.54 -10.58
N GLY A 395 19.04 -3.32 -10.28
CA GLY A 395 18.99 -4.75 -10.60
C GLY A 395 19.80 -5.65 -9.67
N ALA A 396 20.56 -5.08 -8.72
CA ALA A 396 21.24 -5.89 -7.72
C ALA A 396 20.25 -6.56 -6.76
N ILE A 397 20.62 -7.77 -6.35
CA ILE A 397 20.00 -8.51 -5.27
C ILE A 397 20.94 -8.33 -4.07
N MET A 398 20.58 -7.44 -3.16
CA MET A 398 21.37 -7.20 -1.96
C MET A 398 21.00 -8.27 -0.92
N PRO A 399 21.97 -8.97 -0.31
CA PRO A 399 21.68 -9.94 0.73
C PRO A 399 21.06 -9.27 1.96
N HIS A 400 20.58 -10.09 2.90
CA HIS A 400 20.36 -9.59 4.25
C HIS A 400 21.71 -9.37 4.94
N VAL A 401 21.79 -8.34 5.78
CA VAL A 401 22.99 -7.98 6.54
C VAL A 401 22.57 -7.60 7.96
N ASP A 402 23.18 -8.26 8.94
CA ASP A 402 23.06 -8.04 10.39
C ASP A 402 24.16 -7.09 10.91
N ARG A 403 25.16 -6.81 10.06
CA ARG A 403 26.25 -5.86 10.30
C ARG A 403 26.42 -4.96 9.09
N ALA A 404 26.51 -3.65 9.30
CA ALA A 404 26.69 -2.66 8.24
C ALA A 404 27.84 -1.70 8.56
N SER A 405 28.71 -1.50 7.59
CA SER A 405 29.83 -0.56 7.65
C SER A 405 29.62 0.62 6.69
N ALA A 406 30.65 1.46 6.51
CA ALA A 406 30.59 2.55 5.55
C ALA A 406 30.40 2.02 4.12
N GLY A 407 29.41 2.57 3.41
CA GLY A 407 29.06 2.12 2.05
C GLY A 407 28.08 0.94 2.01
N GLU A 408 27.54 0.51 3.15
CA GLU A 408 26.53 -0.54 3.23
C GLU A 408 25.21 0.00 3.79
N VAL A 409 24.10 -0.63 3.40
CA VAL A 409 22.77 -0.32 3.90
C VAL A 409 21.94 -1.60 4.06
N PRO A 410 21.42 -1.91 5.27
CA PRO A 410 20.47 -3.00 5.46
C PRO A 410 19.13 -2.64 4.83
N ILE A 411 18.62 -3.54 4.00
CA ILE A 411 17.32 -3.38 3.32
C ILE A 411 16.45 -4.60 3.60
N TRP A 412 15.28 -4.34 4.16
CA TRP A 412 14.16 -5.28 4.30
C TRP A 412 13.27 -5.19 3.06
N GLU A 413 13.27 -6.24 2.26
CA GLU A 413 12.53 -6.31 1.00
C GLU A 413 12.24 -7.76 0.59
N ALA A 414 11.23 -7.93 -0.26
CA ALA A 414 11.06 -9.14 -1.04
C ALA A 414 11.67 -8.92 -2.43
N VAL A 415 12.44 -9.88 -2.92
CA VAL A 415 13.12 -9.79 -4.22
C VAL A 415 12.60 -10.90 -5.14
N PRO A 416 11.58 -10.60 -5.95
CA PRO A 416 11.08 -11.53 -6.95
C PRO A 416 12.10 -11.70 -8.09
N VAL A 417 12.21 -12.92 -8.59
CA VAL A 417 13.04 -13.28 -9.75
C VAL A 417 12.23 -13.98 -10.83
N ASP A 418 12.67 -13.85 -12.07
CA ASP A 418 12.15 -14.62 -13.20
C ASP A 418 12.70 -16.05 -13.25
N ASP A 419 12.30 -16.84 -14.25
CA ASP A 419 12.77 -18.22 -14.43
C ASP A 419 14.29 -18.32 -14.70
N ALA A 420 14.96 -17.20 -15.04
CA ALA A 420 16.41 -17.13 -15.20
C ALA A 420 17.14 -16.71 -13.90
N GLY A 421 16.41 -16.53 -12.79
CA GLY A 421 16.94 -16.09 -11.51
C GLY A 421 17.30 -14.60 -11.47
N LYS A 422 16.91 -13.81 -12.48
CA LYS A 422 17.17 -12.37 -12.52
C LYS A 422 16.04 -11.64 -11.80
N ARG A 423 16.39 -10.58 -11.06
CA ARG A 423 15.41 -9.68 -10.44
C ARG A 423 14.41 -9.19 -11.49
N THR A 424 13.13 -9.36 -11.20
CA THR A 424 12.03 -8.91 -12.06
C THR A 424 11.11 -7.96 -11.32
N HIS A 425 10.38 -7.16 -12.08
CA HIS A 425 9.26 -6.36 -11.60
C HIS A 425 7.94 -6.78 -12.25
N LEU A 426 7.96 -7.83 -13.06
CA LEU A 426 6.77 -8.46 -13.62
C LEU A 426 6.24 -9.50 -12.63
N LEU A 427 5.00 -9.31 -12.17
CA LEU A 427 4.30 -10.15 -11.21
C LEU A 427 3.98 -11.50 -11.82
N LEU A 428 3.40 -11.52 -13.03
CA LEU A 428 3.06 -12.76 -13.72
C LEU A 428 4.29 -13.50 -14.28
N GLY A 429 5.42 -12.79 -14.37
CA GLY A 429 6.73 -13.34 -14.71
C GLY A 429 7.58 -13.74 -13.50
N THR A 430 7.07 -13.62 -12.27
CA THR A 430 7.79 -14.02 -11.06
C THR A 430 7.78 -15.53 -10.93
N ALA A 431 8.96 -16.16 -10.95
CA ALA A 431 9.16 -17.58 -10.72
C ALA A 431 9.32 -17.93 -9.24
N GLY A 432 9.84 -16.99 -8.44
CA GLY A 432 10.01 -17.15 -7.02
C GLY A 432 10.65 -15.93 -6.37
N PHE A 433 11.03 -16.07 -5.11
CA PHE A 433 11.73 -15.04 -4.34
C PHE A 433 13.09 -15.59 -3.90
N VAL A 434 14.17 -14.86 -4.21
CA VAL A 434 15.53 -15.20 -3.75
C VAL A 434 15.86 -14.58 -2.40
N LYS A 435 15.05 -13.61 -1.97
CA LYS A 435 15.13 -12.93 -0.69
C LYS A 435 13.73 -12.48 -0.30
N ASP A 436 13.38 -12.66 0.95
CA ASP A 436 12.24 -12.04 1.62
C ASP A 436 12.61 -11.94 3.10
N ASN A 437 13.43 -10.94 3.41
CA ASN A 437 13.86 -10.70 4.78
C ASN A 437 12.95 -9.71 5.49
N ARG A 438 11.77 -9.37 4.98
CA ARG A 438 10.85 -8.43 5.63
C ARG A 438 10.53 -8.95 7.05
N ILE A 439 10.59 -8.07 8.05
CA ILE A 439 10.56 -8.48 9.47
C ILE A 439 9.24 -9.19 9.76
N LEU A 440 9.31 -10.42 10.27
CA LEU A 440 8.14 -11.23 10.58
C LEU A 440 7.29 -10.58 11.69
N PRO A 441 5.97 -10.82 11.75
CA PRO A 441 5.16 -10.34 12.87
C PRO A 441 5.52 -11.09 14.16
N ALA A 442 5.24 -10.45 15.30
CA ALA A 442 5.35 -11.09 16.60
C ALA A 442 4.45 -12.34 16.64
N GLY A 443 4.96 -13.44 17.20
CA GLY A 443 4.22 -14.70 17.31
C GLY A 443 4.19 -15.57 16.06
N TRP A 444 4.91 -15.21 15.00
CA TRP A 444 5.06 -16.07 13.83
C TRP A 444 5.65 -17.43 14.21
N ARG A 445 5.07 -18.50 13.65
CA ARG A 445 5.53 -19.88 13.88
C ARG A 445 5.78 -20.62 12.57
N SER A 446 6.84 -21.42 12.54
CA SER A 446 7.20 -22.27 11.40
C SER A 446 6.27 -23.47 11.24
N ASP A 447 5.66 -23.95 12.33
CA ASP A 447 4.74 -25.10 12.36
C ASP A 447 3.28 -24.73 12.05
N HIS A 448 2.98 -23.45 11.85
CA HIS A 448 1.67 -22.99 11.42
C HIS A 448 1.37 -23.45 9.99
N ALA A 449 0.08 -23.63 9.64
CA ALA A 449 -0.34 -24.05 8.30
C ALA A 449 0.16 -23.12 7.18
N GLU A 450 0.31 -21.83 7.49
CA GLU A 450 0.86 -20.80 6.58
C GLU A 450 2.36 -20.53 6.80
N GLY A 451 3.04 -21.29 7.66
CA GLY A 451 4.44 -21.08 8.04
C GLY A 451 5.37 -21.08 6.83
N ALA A 452 5.33 -22.14 6.01
CA ALA A 452 6.13 -22.22 4.78
C ALA A 452 5.83 -21.08 3.78
N ARG A 453 4.59 -20.60 3.72
CA ARG A 453 4.14 -19.57 2.77
C ARG A 453 4.48 -18.15 3.23
N THR A 454 4.79 -17.97 4.52
CA THR A 454 5.04 -16.67 5.15
C THR A 454 6.44 -16.57 5.76
N ALA A 455 7.27 -17.60 5.63
CA ALA A 455 8.63 -17.61 6.14
C ALA A 455 9.49 -16.49 5.53
N ALA A 456 10.55 -16.13 6.24
CA ALA A 456 11.61 -15.30 5.69
C ALA A 456 12.49 -16.15 4.75
N ILE A 457 13.15 -15.48 3.79
CA ILE A 457 14.08 -16.10 2.84
C ILE A 457 15.38 -15.31 2.84
N GLY A 458 16.51 -16.01 2.99
CA GLY A 458 17.84 -15.42 2.93
C GLY A 458 18.27 -14.69 4.22
N VAL A 459 17.82 -15.17 5.38
CA VAL A 459 18.20 -14.66 6.72
C VAL A 459 19.07 -15.66 7.50
N ASP A 460 19.57 -16.70 6.81
CA ASP A 460 20.38 -17.75 7.43
C ASP A 460 21.68 -17.17 8.03
N GLY A 461 22.01 -17.58 9.26
CA GLY A 461 23.19 -17.12 9.98
C GLY A 461 22.96 -15.88 10.85
N ASP A 462 21.83 -15.19 10.69
CA ASP A 462 21.39 -14.16 11.64
C ASP A 462 20.61 -14.83 12.78
N SER A 463 21.22 -14.80 13.98
CA SER A 463 20.61 -15.37 15.19
C SER A 463 19.63 -14.44 15.90
N ASP A 464 19.61 -13.14 15.58
CA ASP A 464 18.72 -12.15 16.20
C ASP A 464 17.61 -11.62 15.28
N PHE A 465 17.57 -12.08 14.02
CA PHE A 465 16.36 -12.10 13.19
C PHE A 465 15.29 -13.02 13.80
N LEU A 466 14.30 -12.43 14.47
CA LEU A 466 13.30 -13.15 15.26
C LEU A 466 11.87 -12.69 14.91
N PRO A 467 10.83 -13.51 15.18
CA PRO A 467 9.45 -13.04 15.07
C PRO A 467 9.22 -11.74 15.84
N GLY A 468 8.80 -10.69 15.13
CA GLY A 468 8.52 -9.37 15.68
C GLY A 468 9.71 -8.40 15.72
N ARG A 469 10.94 -8.80 15.37
CA ARG A 469 12.08 -7.88 15.36
C ARG A 469 13.28 -8.34 14.54
N ASP A 470 14.12 -7.38 14.21
CA ASP A 470 15.45 -7.62 13.63
C ASP A 470 16.44 -6.59 14.16
N SER A 471 17.73 -6.93 14.22
CA SER A 471 18.79 -6.05 14.71
C SER A 471 19.91 -5.89 13.69
N VAL A 472 20.42 -4.68 13.55
CA VAL A 472 21.60 -4.40 12.72
C VAL A 472 22.66 -3.71 13.56
N MET A 473 23.88 -4.23 13.53
CA MET A 473 25.05 -3.58 14.10
C MET A 473 25.74 -2.69 13.07
N TYR A 474 25.66 -1.38 13.27
CA TYR A 474 26.43 -0.43 12.49
C TYR A 474 27.82 -0.23 13.07
N ILE A 475 28.85 -0.27 12.22
CA ILE A 475 30.22 0.08 12.55
C ILE A 475 30.50 1.48 11.99
N LEU A 476 30.43 2.48 12.88
CA LEU A 476 30.67 3.87 12.56
C LEU A 476 32.19 4.11 12.38
N PRO A 477 32.61 5.00 11.46
CA PRO A 477 34.01 5.38 11.37
C PRO A 477 34.44 6.13 12.63
N ALA A 478 35.73 6.09 12.98
CA ALA A 478 36.28 6.78 14.14
C ALA A 478 36.04 8.31 14.13
N THR A 479 35.81 8.90 12.96
CA THR A 479 35.43 10.32 12.81
C THR A 479 33.98 10.62 13.19
N ALA A 480 33.17 9.58 13.45
CA ALA A 480 31.73 9.66 13.73
C ALA A 480 31.34 9.18 15.13
N THR A 481 32.31 9.04 16.04
CA THR A 481 32.12 8.61 17.43
C THR A 481 32.48 9.67 18.45
#